data_AF-A0A2W5JZ77-F1
#
_entry.id   AF-A0A2W5JZ77-F1
#
_cell.length_a   1.000
_cell.length_b   1.000
_cell.length_c   1.000
_cell.angle_alpha   90.00
_cell.angle_beta   90.00
_cell.angle_gamma   90.00
#
_symmetry.space_group_name_H-M   'P 1'
#
loop_
_entity.id
_entity.type
_entity.pdbx_description
1 polymer ?
#
loop_
_entity_poly.entity_id
_entity_poly.type
_entity_poly.pdbx_seq_one_letter_code
_entity_poly.pdbx_strand_id
1 'polypeptide(L)'
;DIEATLAEIWAEVLRIEQVSVNDNFFELGGHSLLATRLMAAVLDRMGLDIPVRALFETPTLEGFASAVGQAQQRSRPPLEPQVRPERIPLSFGQERLWFLDQLQMGNSAAALRCSGRGFAGGFAFGVGSSSREFADAVCDPGRGWGSGDRPGLWL
;
A
#
# COMPACT_ATOMS: atom_id res chain seq x y z
N ASP A 1 -19.44 9.90 17.52
CA ASP A 1 -18.38 10.68 18.19
C ASP A 1 -17.10 10.48 17.40
N ILE A 2 -16.32 11.54 17.13
CA ILE A 2 -15.09 11.44 16.33
C ILE A 2 -14.10 10.48 17.01
N GLU A 3 -13.97 10.57 18.33
CA GLU A 3 -13.09 9.70 19.11
C GLU A 3 -13.48 8.23 19.00
N ALA A 4 -14.78 7.92 19.11
CA ALA A 4 -15.28 6.55 19.01
C ALA A 4 -15.01 5.93 17.62
N THR A 5 -15.29 6.67 16.55
CA THR A 5 -14.99 6.21 15.18
C THR A 5 -13.49 6.01 14.98
N LEU A 6 -12.65 6.91 15.51
CA LEU A 6 -11.20 6.77 15.40
C LEU A 6 -10.69 5.59 16.23
N ALA A 7 -11.22 5.34 17.42
CA ALA A 7 -10.88 4.19 18.24
C ALA A 7 -11.13 2.87 17.51
N GLU A 8 -12.28 2.75 16.83
CA GLU A 8 -12.62 1.58 16.01
C GLU A 8 -11.62 1.39 14.86
N ILE A 9 -11.28 2.46 14.14
CA ILE A 9 -10.30 2.39 13.05
C ILE A 9 -8.92 1.99 13.58
N TRP A 10 -8.49 2.54 14.72
CA TRP A 10 -7.21 2.20 15.33
C TRP A 10 -7.17 0.74 15.75
N ALA A 11 -8.23 0.25 16.41
CA ALA A 11 -8.35 -1.15 16.83
C ALA A 11 -8.21 -2.11 15.64
N GLU A 12 -8.85 -1.81 14.51
CA GLU A 12 -8.75 -2.61 13.30
C GLU A 12 -7.35 -2.58 12.65
N VAL A 13 -6.74 -1.40 12.56
CA VAL A 13 -5.42 -1.22 11.93
C VAL A 13 -4.32 -1.86 12.77
N LEU A 14 -4.37 -1.70 14.08
CA LEU A 14 -3.43 -2.26 15.04
C LEU A 14 -3.73 -3.73 15.37
N ARG A 15 -4.93 -4.23 15.01
CA ARG A 15 -5.45 -5.57 15.31
C ARG A 15 -5.49 -5.87 16.81
N ILE A 16 -6.01 -4.92 17.57
CA ILE A 16 -6.23 -5.00 19.03
C ILE A 16 -7.71 -4.86 19.34
N GLU A 17 -8.11 -5.28 20.55
CA GLU A 17 -9.52 -5.35 20.91
C GLU A 17 -10.14 -3.99 21.23
N GLN A 18 -9.42 -3.15 21.98
CA GLN A 18 -9.88 -1.82 22.40
C GLN A 18 -8.71 -0.82 22.44
N VAL A 19 -9.05 0.46 22.26
CA VAL A 19 -8.13 1.60 22.34
C VAL A 19 -8.73 2.63 23.28
N SER A 20 -7.94 3.10 24.24
CA SER A 20 -8.29 4.18 25.17
C SER A 20 -7.96 5.54 24.58
N VAL A 21 -8.62 6.59 25.07
CA VAL A 21 -8.42 7.98 24.64
C VAL A 21 -7.00 8.50 24.84
N ASN A 22 -6.30 7.97 25.85
CA ASN A 22 -4.93 8.36 26.17
C ASN A 22 -3.88 7.45 25.53
N ASP A 23 -4.29 6.42 24.80
CA ASP A 23 -3.34 5.47 24.22
C ASP A 23 -2.56 6.13 23.09
N ASN A 24 -1.25 5.89 23.09
CA ASN A 24 -0.35 6.37 22.05
C ASN A 24 -0.25 5.33 20.93
N PHE A 25 -0.51 5.75 19.68
CA PHE A 25 -0.49 4.88 18.50
C PHE A 25 0.81 4.09 18.36
N PHE A 26 1.95 4.73 18.62
CA PHE A 26 3.28 4.14 18.43
C PHE A 26 3.66 3.21 19.58
N GLU A 27 3.17 3.47 20.79
CA GLU A 27 3.36 2.58 21.95
C GLU A 27 2.55 1.29 21.81
N LEU A 28 1.39 1.35 21.14
CA LEU A 28 0.58 0.19 20.78
C LEU A 28 1.17 -0.65 19.62
N GLY A 29 2.37 -0.34 19.13
CA GLY A 29 3.03 -1.05 18.03
C GLY A 29 2.75 -0.47 16.64
N GLY A 30 2.14 0.72 16.56
CA GLY A 30 1.97 1.47 15.33
C GLY A 30 3.30 1.87 14.70
N HIS A 31 3.36 1.85 13.37
CA HIS A 31 4.52 2.28 12.59
C HIS A 31 4.09 2.96 11.28
N SER A 32 5.04 3.46 10.50
CA SER A 32 4.78 4.28 9.31
C SER A 32 3.78 3.67 8.31
N LEU A 33 3.88 2.37 8.03
CA LEU A 33 2.93 1.70 7.14
C LEU A 33 1.53 1.60 7.75
N LEU A 34 1.41 1.33 9.04
CA LEU A 34 0.11 1.32 9.74
C LEU A 34 -0.47 2.73 9.83
N ALA A 35 0.35 3.75 10.07
CA ALA A 35 -0.07 5.14 10.05
C ALA A 35 -0.64 5.54 8.67
N THR A 36 0.02 5.15 7.57
CA THR A 36 -0.50 5.40 6.22
C THR A 36 -1.83 4.65 5.97
N ARG A 37 -1.95 3.40 6.45
CA ARG A 37 -3.21 2.64 6.37
C ARG A 37 -4.33 3.29 7.20
N LEU A 38 -3.99 3.80 8.38
CA LEU A 38 -4.91 4.54 9.23
C LEU A 38 -5.45 5.78 8.51
N MET A 39 -4.57 6.59 7.89
CA MET A 39 -5.02 7.76 7.12
C MET A 39 -5.95 7.38 5.96
N ALA A 40 -5.66 6.28 5.25
CA ALA A 40 -6.53 5.78 4.19
C ALA A 40 -7.90 5.36 4.73
N ALA A 41 -7.94 4.64 5.86
CA ALA A 41 -9.20 4.23 6.48
C ALA A 41 -10.02 5.42 7.01
N VAL A 42 -9.37 6.44 7.55
CA VAL A 42 -10.02 7.71 7.94
C VAL A 42 -10.60 8.42 6.72
N LEU A 43 -9.86 8.49 5.61
CA LEU A 43 -10.36 9.05 4.37
C LEU A 43 -11.59 8.27 3.87
N ASP A 44 -11.53 6.94 3.86
CA ASP A 44 -12.62 6.10 3.36
C ASP A 44 -13.88 6.17 4.23
N ARG A 45 -13.74 6.18 5.56
CA ARG A 45 -14.88 6.15 6.49
C ARG A 45 -15.44 7.52 6.85
N MET A 46 -14.59 8.55 6.88
CA MET A 46 -14.94 9.89 7.34
C MET A 46 -14.88 10.94 6.22
N GLY A 47 -14.30 10.62 5.06
CA GLY A 47 -14.11 11.59 3.97
C GLY A 47 -13.08 12.67 4.30
N LEU A 48 -12.19 12.42 5.26
CA LEU A 48 -11.20 13.38 5.74
C LEU A 48 -9.79 12.93 5.34
N ASP A 49 -9.13 13.74 4.51
CA ASP A 49 -7.74 13.51 4.12
C ASP A 49 -6.79 14.24 5.08
N ILE A 50 -6.30 13.47 6.06
CA ILE A 50 -5.45 13.92 7.15
C ILE A 50 -3.99 13.62 6.80
N PRO A 51 -3.08 14.59 6.90
CA PRO A 51 -1.66 14.32 6.67
C PRO A 51 -1.13 13.41 7.78
N VAL A 52 -0.34 12.39 7.42
CA VAL A 52 0.24 11.44 8.39
C VAL A 52 1.05 12.14 9.49
N ARG A 53 1.60 13.33 9.20
CA ARG A 53 2.29 14.18 10.17
C ARG A 53 1.44 14.48 11.40
N ALA A 54 0.12 14.69 11.25
CA ALA A 54 -0.76 15.00 12.37
C ALA A 54 -0.71 13.90 13.44
N LEU A 55 -0.63 12.63 13.05
CA LEU A 55 -0.49 11.51 13.98
C LEU A 55 0.85 11.54 14.74
N PHE A 56 1.92 12.05 14.13
CA PHE A 56 3.21 12.19 14.82
C PHE A 56 3.22 13.37 15.79
N GLU A 57 2.51 14.46 15.48
CA GLU A 57 2.39 15.64 16.34
C GLU A 57 1.46 15.38 17.53
N THR A 58 0.39 14.63 17.31
CA THR A 58 -0.59 14.25 18.34
C THR A 58 -0.78 12.73 18.32
N PRO A 59 0.11 11.95 18.97
CA PRO A 59 0.13 10.50 18.87
C PRO A 59 -0.91 9.80 19.77
N THR A 60 -1.58 10.53 20.66
CA THR A 60 -2.68 10.00 21.47
C THR A 60 -4.00 10.07 20.70
N LEU A 61 -4.94 9.16 21.00
CA LEU A 61 -6.24 9.15 20.33
C LEU A 61 -6.99 10.48 20.53
N GLU A 62 -7.02 11.03 21.75
CA GLU A 62 -7.61 12.34 22.06
C GLU A 62 -6.98 13.47 21.24
N GLY A 63 -5.64 13.53 21.23
CA GLY A 63 -4.91 14.56 20.50
C GLY A 63 -5.17 14.47 18.99
N PHE A 64 -5.16 13.25 18.45
CA PHE A 64 -5.44 13.00 17.05
C PHE A 64 -6.89 13.34 16.68
N ALA A 65 -7.87 13.01 17.54
CA ALA A 65 -9.27 13.36 17.34
C ALA A 65 -9.49 14.87 17.28
N SER A 66 -8.80 15.64 18.13
CA SER A 66 -8.81 17.10 18.07
C SER A 66 -8.24 17.63 16.75
N ALA A 67 -7.13 17.06 16.26
CA ALA A 67 -6.54 17.42 14.98
C ALA A 67 -7.46 17.08 13.80
N VAL A 68 -8.15 15.94 13.85
CA VAL A 68 -9.15 15.52 12.85
C VAL A 68 -10.36 16.44 12.86
N GLY A 69 -10.85 16.85 14.03
CA GLY A 69 -11.99 17.77 14.16
C GLY A 69 -11.71 19.17 13.58
N GLN A 70 -10.44 19.58 13.51
CA GLN A 70 -10.02 20.85 12.91
C GLN A 70 -9.67 20.73 11.42
N ALA A 71 -9.62 19.51 10.87
CA ALA A 71 -9.19 19.28 9.51
C ALA A 71 -10.28 19.70 8.51
N GLN A 72 -9.88 20.49 7.51
CA GLN A 72 -10.73 20.78 6.36
C GLN A 72 -10.73 19.57 5.42
N GLN A 73 -11.89 19.26 4.84
CA GLN A 73 -11.99 18.27 3.77
C GLN A 73 -11.05 18.64 2.63
N ARG A 74 -10.02 17.81 2.42
CA ARG A 74 -9.23 17.83 1.19
C ARG A 74 -9.83 16.80 0.25
N SER A 75 -10.28 17.26 -0.91
CA SER A 75 -10.81 16.38 -1.95
C SER A 75 -9.65 15.80 -2.75
N ARG A 76 -9.31 14.53 -2.51
CA ARG A 76 -8.51 13.75 -3.46
C ARG A 76 -9.48 13.05 -4.42
N PRO A 77 -9.42 13.31 -5.74
CA PRO A 77 -10.28 12.60 -6.67
C PRO A 77 -10.00 11.09 -6.60
N PRO A 78 -11.04 10.24 -6.67
CA PRO A 78 -10.87 8.80 -6.66
C PRO A 78 -9.99 8.35 -7.85
N LEU A 79 -9.24 7.28 -7.64
CA LEU A 79 -8.49 6.65 -8.73
C LEU A 79 -9.47 5.88 -9.62
N GLU A 80 -9.73 6.42 -10.80
CA GLU A 80 -10.62 5.80 -11.77
C GLU A 80 -9.81 5.05 -12.85
N PRO A 81 -10.25 3.85 -13.27
CA PRO A 81 -9.67 3.18 -14.42
C PRO A 81 -9.68 4.10 -15.64
N GLN A 82 -8.53 4.29 -16.27
CA GLN A 82 -8.39 5.11 -17.46
C GLN A 82 -8.26 4.22 -18.70
N VAL A 83 -8.74 4.72 -19.85
CA VAL A 83 -8.43 4.09 -21.14
C VAL A 83 -6.92 4.16 -21.34
N ARG A 84 -6.29 3.00 -21.54
CA ARG A 84 -4.84 2.92 -21.76
C ARG A 84 -4.47 3.63 -23.06
N PRO A 85 -3.69 4.72 -23.03
CA PRO A 85 -3.28 5.42 -24.25
C PRO A 85 -2.25 4.60 -25.04
N GLU A 86 -2.07 4.93 -26.33
CA GLU A 86 -1.05 4.29 -27.18
C GLU A 86 0.37 4.45 -26.62
N ARG A 87 0.65 5.58 -25.97
CA ARG A 87 1.89 5.83 -25.22
C ARG A 87 1.56 6.19 -23.77
N ILE A 88 2.00 5.36 -22.83
CA ILE A 88 1.85 5.63 -21.39
C ILE A 88 2.91 6.65 -20.97
N PRO A 89 2.54 7.81 -20.41
CA PRO A 89 3.52 8.73 -19.86
C PRO A 89 4.22 8.08 -18.66
N LEU A 90 5.54 8.23 -18.60
CA LEU A 90 6.33 7.72 -17.49
C LEU A 90 6.03 8.55 -16.24
N SER A 91 6.04 7.90 -15.07
CA SER A 91 6.05 8.64 -13.81
C SER A 91 7.37 9.39 -13.66
N PHE A 92 7.38 10.46 -12.85
CA PHE A 92 8.61 11.20 -12.57
C PHE A 92 9.78 10.29 -12.11
N GLY A 93 9.47 9.26 -11.31
CA GLY A 93 10.46 8.26 -10.90
C GLY A 93 11.00 7.44 -12.07
N GLN A 94 10.13 7.01 -12.99
CA GLN A 94 10.52 6.28 -14.18
C GLN A 94 11.32 7.14 -15.17
N GLU A 95 10.91 8.39 -15.42
CA GLU A 95 11.66 9.33 -16.27
C GLU A 95 13.04 9.60 -15.68
N ARG A 96 13.13 9.82 -14.37
CA ARG A 96 14.41 10.03 -13.69
C ARG A 96 15.31 8.80 -13.82
N LEU A 97 14.79 7.60 -13.61
CA LEU A 97 15.58 6.36 -13.75
C LEU A 97 16.03 6.15 -15.19
N TRP A 98 15.14 6.34 -16.16
CA TRP A 98 15.46 6.27 -17.58
C TRP A 98 16.54 7.29 -17.96
N PHE A 99 16.41 8.53 -17.51
CA PHE A 99 17.38 9.59 -17.78
C PHE A 99 18.75 9.30 -17.16
N LEU A 100 18.79 8.79 -15.92
CA LEU A 100 20.03 8.39 -15.26
C LEU A 100 20.72 7.23 -15.98
N ASP A 101 19.96 6.27 -16.51
CA ASP A 101 20.47 5.16 -17.32
C ASP A 101 21.07 5.67 -18.65
N GLN A 102 20.42 6.63 -19.31
CA GLN A 102 20.96 7.26 -20.54
C GLN A 102 22.27 8.02 -20.29
N LEU A 103 22.43 8.64 -19.12
CA LEU A 103 23.65 9.37 -18.76
C LEU A 103 24.82 8.46 -18.36
N GLN A 104 24.54 7.29 -17.79
CA GLN A 104 25.55 6.33 -17.34
C GLN A 104 25.54 5.08 -18.21
N MET A 105 26.02 5.21 -19.45
CA MET A 105 26.02 4.18 -20.50
C MET A 105 26.32 2.74 -20.00
N GLY A 106 25.30 2.02 -19.53
CA GLY A 106 25.35 0.61 -19.12
C GLY A 106 25.61 0.29 -17.63
N ASN A 107 25.69 1.28 -16.72
CA ASN A 107 25.95 0.98 -15.31
C ASN A 107 24.67 0.61 -14.56
N SER A 108 24.65 -0.60 -13.98
CA SER A 108 23.49 -1.21 -13.31
C SER A 108 23.14 -0.59 -11.95
N ALA A 109 23.36 0.71 -11.73
CA ALA A 109 23.20 1.36 -10.43
C ALA A 109 21.74 1.33 -9.92
N ALA A 110 20.77 1.20 -10.83
CA ALA A 110 19.35 1.02 -10.50
C ALA A 110 18.90 -0.46 -10.46
N ALA A 111 19.78 -1.42 -10.78
CA ALA A 111 19.41 -2.83 -10.81
C ALA A 111 19.34 -3.41 -9.39
N LEU A 112 18.13 -3.72 -8.93
CA LEU A 112 17.92 -4.39 -7.65
C LEU A 112 18.09 -5.91 -7.84
N ARG A 113 19.23 -6.47 -7.41
CA ARG A 113 19.40 -7.93 -7.34
C ARG A 113 18.90 -8.43 -5.99
N CYS A 114 17.83 -9.23 -6.02
CA CYS A 114 17.34 -9.96 -4.86
C CYS A 114 17.67 -11.45 -5.03
N SER A 115 18.23 -12.07 -4.00
CA SER A 115 18.40 -13.53 -3.94
C SER A 115 17.59 -14.08 -2.77
N GLY A 116 16.85 -15.16 -3.02
CA GLY A 116 16.12 -15.93 -2.02
C GLY A 116 16.54 -17.38 -2.08
N ARG A 117 16.66 -18.05 -0.93
CA ARG A 117 16.83 -19.51 -0.90
C ARG A 117 15.48 -20.16 -1.19
N GLY A 118 15.43 -21.03 -2.20
CA GLY A 118 14.24 -21.82 -2.51
C GLY A 118 13.85 -22.71 -1.34
N PHE A 119 12.57 -22.71 -0.99
CA PHE A 119 12.02 -23.54 0.08
C PHE A 119 11.87 -24.98 -0.45
N ALA A 120 12.71 -25.91 0.00
CA ALA A 120 12.66 -27.32 -0.39
C ALA A 120 11.61 -28.07 0.45
N GLY A 121 10.33 -27.76 0.25
CA GLY A 121 9.21 -28.49 0.85
C GLY A 121 8.51 -29.36 -0.20
N GLY A 122 8.81 -30.66 -0.23
CA GLY A 122 7.96 -31.73 -0.78
C GLY A 122 7.60 -31.74 -2.27
N PHE A 123 7.89 -30.70 -3.04
CA PHE A 123 7.74 -30.68 -4.49
C PHE A 123 9.07 -30.33 -5.13
N ALA A 124 9.54 -31.16 -6.07
CA ALA A 124 10.76 -30.91 -6.83
C ALA A 124 10.57 -29.67 -7.73
N PHE A 125 10.90 -28.49 -7.19
CA PHE A 125 10.99 -27.25 -7.95
C PHE A 125 12.22 -27.32 -8.86
N GLY A 126 12.01 -27.51 -10.16
CA GLY A 126 13.04 -27.37 -11.17
C GLY A 126 13.25 -25.90 -11.51
N VAL A 127 14.50 -25.45 -11.69
CA VAL A 127 14.84 -24.08 -12.11
C VAL A 127 14.03 -23.61 -13.35
N GLY A 128 13.60 -24.54 -14.21
CA GLY A 128 12.76 -24.25 -15.38
C GLY A 128 11.28 -23.93 -15.11
N SER A 129 10.68 -24.36 -13.98
CA SER A 129 9.30 -24.00 -13.64
C SER A 129 9.21 -22.55 -13.12
N SER A 130 10.24 -22.11 -12.40
CA SER A 130 10.34 -20.74 -11.86
C SER A 130 10.39 -19.66 -12.97
N SER A 131 11.07 -19.92 -14.09
CA SER A 131 11.12 -18.97 -15.20
C SER A 131 9.76 -18.77 -15.89
N ARG A 132 8.92 -19.81 -15.98
CA ARG A 132 7.57 -19.70 -16.54
C ARG A 132 6.62 -19.00 -15.59
N GLU A 133 6.65 -19.35 -14.31
CA GLU A 133 5.83 -18.67 -13.28
C GLU A 133 6.16 -17.18 -13.19
N PHE A 134 7.43 -16.80 -13.30
CA PHE A 134 7.83 -15.39 -13.34
C PHE A 134 7.37 -14.70 -14.63
N ALA A 135 7.52 -15.35 -15.78
CA ALA A 135 7.02 -14.81 -17.04
C ALA A 135 5.49 -14.62 -17.03
N ASP A 136 4.75 -15.58 -16.49
CA ASP A 136 3.30 -15.52 -16.36
C ASP A 136 2.88 -14.40 -15.38
N ALA A 137 3.59 -14.21 -14.27
CA ALA A 137 3.32 -13.13 -13.31
C ALA A 137 3.62 -11.72 -13.87
N VAL A 138 4.58 -11.61 -14.79
CA VAL A 138 4.98 -10.33 -15.39
C VAL A 138 4.15 -10.00 -16.65
N CYS A 139 3.71 -11.02 -17.39
CA CYS A 139 3.08 -10.85 -18.71
C CYS A 139 1.57 -11.12 -18.75
N ASP A 140 0.92 -11.56 -17.66
CA ASP A 140 -0.53 -11.80 -17.63
C ASP A 140 -1.29 -10.61 -17.01
N PRO A 141 -1.93 -9.74 -17.80
CA PRO A 141 -2.71 -8.61 -17.28
C PRO A 141 -4.09 -9.05 -16.76
N GLY A 142 -4.45 -10.34 -16.80
CA GLY A 142 -5.78 -10.87 -16.49
C GLY A 142 -5.91 -11.66 -15.18
N ARG A 143 -4.82 -12.02 -14.49
CA ARG A 143 -4.92 -12.73 -13.21
C ARG A 143 -5.07 -11.75 -12.05
N GLY A 144 -6.33 -11.55 -11.64
CA GLY A 144 -6.66 -11.00 -10.34
C GLY A 144 -5.97 -11.77 -9.22
N TRP A 145 -5.46 -11.05 -8.23
CA TRP A 145 -4.92 -11.63 -6.99
C TRP A 145 -6.08 -12.22 -6.17
N GLY A 146 -6.30 -13.53 -6.26
CA GLY A 146 -7.39 -14.16 -5.50
C GLY A 146 -7.47 -15.68 -5.69
N SER A 147 -7.49 -16.36 -4.56
CA SER A 147 -7.59 -17.81 -4.32
C SER A 147 -8.68 -18.57 -5.09
N GLY A 148 -8.36 -19.82 -5.44
CA GLY A 148 -9.26 -20.97 -5.26
C GLY A 148 -10.50 -21.09 -6.16
N ASP A 149 -10.42 -22.06 -7.06
CA ASP A 149 -11.51 -22.91 -7.58
C ASP A 149 -12.58 -22.33 -8.55
N ARG A 150 -12.33 -22.66 -9.84
CA ARG A 150 -13.26 -23.23 -10.86
C ARG A 150 -14.23 -22.34 -11.69
N PRO A 151 -14.63 -22.86 -12.87
CA PRO A 151 -14.82 -22.08 -14.09
C PRO A 151 -16.29 -21.74 -14.35
N GLY A 152 -16.50 -20.57 -14.93
CA GLY A 152 -17.76 -20.17 -15.53
C GLY A 152 -17.47 -19.38 -16.79
N LEU A 153 -17.89 -19.92 -17.93
CA LEU A 153 -17.86 -19.27 -19.24
C LEU A 153 -18.41 -17.84 -19.15
N TRP A 154 -17.70 -16.90 -19.76
CA TRP A 154 -18.31 -15.66 -20.24
C TRP A 154 -18.03 -15.55 -21.73
N LEU A 155 -19.14 -15.55 -22.47
CA LEU A 155 -19.28 -15.32 -23.92
C LEU A 155 -18.61 -14.01 -24.36
#